data_AF-A0A2D6DX13-F1
#
_entry.id   AF-A0A2D6DX13-F1
#
_cell.length_a   1.000
_cell.length_b   1.000
_cell.length_c   1.000
_cell.angle_alpha   90.00
_cell.angle_beta   90.00
_cell.angle_gamma   90.00
#
_symmetry.space_group_name_H-M   'P 1'
#
loop_
_entity.id
_entity.type
_entity.pdbx_description
1 polymer ?
#
loop_
_entity_poly.entity_id
_entity_poly.type
_entity_poly.pdbx_seq_one_letter_code
_entity_poly.pdbx_strand_id
1 'polypeptide(L)'
;MKSREDESRSSRSWTRAIKQELQTLGYRNWIVIGDAAFPLHSRPGVRTIFIDDKIPEVLQEVLDELERVQNVTPRIYLARELAEIPNDRAPGIGSYRRKIENSLRGYPAREMEFRSLSLLLEDSANKFTVLVFKTSTALPYSGIFIELDSGYWDPESERDMRERLEKKLRIEST
;
A
#
# COMPACT_ATOMS: atom_id res chain seq x y z
N MET A 1 -25.57 14.45 17.88
CA MET A 1 -25.43 13.58 16.68
C MET A 1 -23.97 13.31 16.28
N LYS A 2 -22.98 13.55 17.16
CA LYS A 2 -21.55 13.33 16.88
C LYS A 2 -20.97 12.02 17.47
N SER A 3 -21.80 11.25 18.18
CA SER A 3 -21.35 10.13 19.02
C SER A 3 -21.51 8.73 18.40
N ARG A 4 -22.20 8.59 17.26
CA ARG A 4 -22.42 7.28 16.61
C ARG A 4 -21.37 6.90 15.56
N GLU A 5 -20.63 7.87 15.03
CA GLU A 5 -19.59 7.59 14.03
C GLU A 5 -18.26 7.18 14.69
N ASP A 6 -17.92 7.77 15.84
CA ASP A 6 -16.69 7.46 16.59
C ASP A 6 -16.70 6.09 17.29
N GLU A 7 -17.86 5.56 17.72
CA GLU A 7 -17.95 4.21 18.31
C GLU A 7 -17.70 3.10 17.27
N SER A 8 -17.94 3.36 15.98
CA SER A 8 -17.81 2.35 14.91
C SER A 8 -16.36 2.06 14.48
N ARG A 9 -15.43 2.99 14.75
CA ARG A 9 -13.99 2.80 14.49
C ARG A 9 -13.33 1.95 15.57
N SER A 10 -13.88 1.93 16.79
CA SER A 10 -13.30 1.25 17.95
C SER A 10 -13.53 -0.27 18.00
N SER A 11 -14.41 -0.84 17.17
CA SER A 11 -14.81 -2.26 17.29
C SER A 11 -14.45 -3.15 16.11
N ARG A 12 -13.59 -2.70 15.20
CA ARG A 12 -13.12 -3.55 14.09
C ARG A 12 -12.02 -4.47 14.59
N SER A 13 -12.36 -5.74 14.82
CA SER A 13 -11.45 -6.77 15.36
C SER A 13 -10.14 -6.92 14.56
N TRP A 14 -10.18 -6.61 13.26
CA TRP A 14 -9.03 -6.72 12.35
C TRP A 14 -8.01 -5.57 12.48
N THR A 15 -8.36 -4.42 13.07
CA THR A 15 -7.44 -3.28 13.22
C THR A 15 -6.22 -3.66 14.05
N ARG A 16 -6.41 -4.46 15.12
CA ARG A 16 -5.31 -4.98 15.93
C ARG A 16 -4.34 -5.85 15.13
N ALA A 17 -4.85 -6.65 14.20
CA ALA A 17 -4.01 -7.47 13.33
C ALA A 17 -3.17 -6.59 12.42
N ILE A 18 -3.75 -5.54 11.80
CA ILE A 18 -2.98 -4.57 11.00
C ILE A 18 -1.85 -3.96 11.83
N LYS A 19 -2.14 -3.48 13.04
CA LYS A 19 -1.12 -2.87 13.92
C LYS A 19 0.04 -3.80 14.23
N GLN A 20 -0.25 -5.06 14.55
CA GLN A 20 0.78 -6.05 14.85
C GLN A 20 1.65 -6.36 13.63
N GLU A 21 1.05 -6.47 12.46
CA GLU A 21 1.77 -6.79 11.23
C GLU A 21 2.64 -5.61 10.77
N LEU A 22 2.09 -4.39 10.75
CA LEU A 22 2.80 -3.20 10.28
C LEU A 22 4.03 -2.87 11.13
N GLN A 23 4.02 -3.18 12.43
CA GLN A 23 5.20 -3.03 13.30
C GLN A 23 6.40 -3.88 12.87
N THR A 24 6.17 -4.96 12.11
CA THR A 24 7.24 -5.85 11.64
C THR A 24 7.77 -5.47 10.26
N LEU A 25 7.07 -4.60 9.54
CA LEU A 25 7.43 -4.20 8.18
C LEU A 25 8.39 -3.00 8.19
N GLY A 26 9.27 -2.97 7.19
CA GLY A 26 10.26 -1.92 7.01
C GLY A 26 10.51 -1.63 5.53
N TYR A 27 11.62 -0.94 5.28
CA TYR A 27 12.06 -0.58 3.93
C TYR A 27 12.06 -1.77 2.95
N ARG A 28 11.46 -1.57 1.77
CA ARG A 28 11.25 -2.55 0.67
C ARG A 28 10.21 -3.63 0.90
N ASN A 29 9.56 -3.68 2.07
CA ASN A 29 8.36 -4.50 2.20
C ASN A 29 7.21 -3.89 1.40
N TRP A 30 6.28 -4.76 1.01
CA TRP A 30 5.07 -4.34 0.30
C TRP A 30 3.83 -4.66 1.11
N ILE A 31 2.85 -3.76 1.04
CA ILE A 31 1.49 -3.99 1.51
C ILE A 31 0.58 -3.96 0.29
N VAL A 32 -0.29 -4.95 0.16
CA VAL A 32 -1.33 -5.01 -0.86
C VAL A 32 -2.68 -5.06 -0.19
N ILE A 33 -3.54 -4.11 -0.50
CA ILE A 33 -4.96 -4.14 -0.09
C ILE A 33 -5.73 -4.65 -1.30
N GLY A 34 -5.92 -5.97 -1.35
CA GLY A 34 -6.44 -6.69 -2.51
C GLY A 34 -7.97 -6.78 -2.50
N ASP A 35 -8.55 -6.82 -3.70
CA ASP A 35 -9.95 -7.17 -3.89
C ASP A 35 -10.23 -8.66 -3.57
N ALA A 36 -11.50 -9.05 -3.60
CA ALA A 36 -11.95 -10.39 -3.25
C ALA A 36 -11.42 -11.47 -4.21
N ALA A 37 -11.09 -11.12 -5.44
CA ALA A 37 -10.51 -12.02 -6.44
C ALA A 37 -8.98 -12.05 -6.37
N PHE A 38 -8.34 -11.20 -5.57
CA PHE A 38 -6.89 -11.15 -5.45
C PHE A 38 -6.33 -12.56 -5.09
N PRO A 39 -5.32 -13.04 -5.84
CA PRO A 39 -4.85 -14.41 -5.72
C PRO A 39 -4.19 -14.68 -4.37
N LEU A 40 -4.44 -15.86 -3.82
CA LEU A 40 -3.62 -16.39 -2.72
C LEU A 40 -2.33 -16.95 -3.32
N HIS A 41 -1.19 -16.33 -3.01
CA HIS A 41 0.11 -16.79 -3.49
C HIS A 41 0.63 -17.94 -2.64
N SER A 42 1.25 -18.94 -3.28
CA SER A 42 1.90 -20.07 -2.59
C SER A 42 3.34 -19.78 -2.15
N ARG A 43 3.87 -18.59 -2.47
CA ARG A 43 5.26 -18.20 -2.18
C ARG A 43 5.44 -17.94 -0.67
N PRO A 44 6.54 -18.42 -0.05
CA PRO A 44 6.81 -18.19 1.38
C PRO A 44 6.91 -16.72 1.78
N GLY A 45 7.38 -15.85 0.87
CA GLY A 45 7.50 -14.41 1.11
C GLY A 45 6.17 -13.66 1.09
N VAL A 46 5.05 -14.32 0.79
CA VAL A 46 3.73 -13.68 0.77
C VAL A 46 2.91 -14.13 1.97
N ARG A 47 2.44 -13.17 2.76
CA ARG A 47 1.53 -13.41 3.87
C ARG A 47 0.19 -12.81 3.54
N THR A 48 -0.90 -13.55 3.71
CA THR A 48 -2.25 -13.07 3.40
C THR A 48 -3.13 -13.12 4.64
N ILE A 49 -3.81 -12.01 4.92
CA ILE A 49 -4.78 -11.86 6.00
C ILE A 49 -6.09 -11.43 5.37
N PHE A 50 -7.16 -12.17 5.66
CA PHE A 50 -8.49 -11.80 5.22
C PHE A 50 -9.08 -10.74 6.15
N ILE A 51 -9.65 -9.69 5.58
CA ILE A 51 -10.35 -8.62 6.28
C ILE A 51 -11.75 -8.50 5.70
N ASP A 52 -12.76 -8.73 6.54
CA ASP A 52 -14.16 -8.59 6.17
C ASP A 52 -14.62 -7.12 6.21
N ASP A 53 -13.97 -6.31 5.38
CA ASP A 53 -14.31 -4.90 5.17
C ASP A 53 -13.95 -4.51 3.72
N LYS A 54 -14.18 -3.26 3.34
CA LYS A 54 -13.87 -2.74 2.00
C LYS A 54 -12.52 -2.02 1.98
N ILE A 55 -11.92 -1.99 0.78
CA ILE A 55 -10.60 -1.40 0.54
C ILE A 55 -10.44 0.03 1.11
N PRO A 56 -11.37 0.98 0.92
CA PRO A 56 -11.20 2.34 1.45
C PRO A 56 -11.02 2.39 2.96
N GLU A 57 -11.79 1.57 3.68
CA GLU A 57 -11.80 1.46 5.13
C GLU A 57 -10.50 0.83 5.66
N VAL A 58 -9.99 -0.19 4.96
CA VAL A 58 -8.69 -0.82 5.27
C VAL A 58 -7.55 0.12 4.93
N LEU A 59 -7.61 0.85 3.81
CA LEU A 59 -6.61 1.82 3.40
C LEU A 59 -6.44 2.93 4.45
N GLN A 60 -7.55 3.45 4.99
CA GLN A 60 -7.48 4.46 6.05
C GLN A 60 -6.76 3.94 7.29
N GLU A 61 -7.09 2.73 7.77
CA GLU A 61 -6.42 2.16 8.95
C GLU A 61 -4.93 1.88 8.67
N VAL A 62 -4.59 1.38 7.48
CA VAL A 62 -3.19 1.16 7.09
C VAL A 62 -2.43 2.48 7.10
N LEU A 63 -2.97 3.55 6.50
CA LEU A 63 -2.31 4.85 6.48
C LEU A 63 -2.22 5.47 7.89
N ASP A 64 -3.29 5.39 8.70
CA ASP A 64 -3.29 5.84 10.10
C ASP A 64 -2.18 5.14 10.91
N GLU A 65 -1.99 3.85 10.69
CA GLU A 65 -0.96 3.09 11.40
C GLU A 65 0.44 3.40 10.87
N LEU A 66 0.63 3.57 9.57
CA LEU A 66 1.93 3.97 8.98
C LEU A 66 2.37 5.36 9.48
N GLU A 67 1.44 6.32 9.57
CA GLU A 67 1.70 7.64 10.17
C GLU A 67 2.12 7.54 11.64
N ARG A 68 1.59 6.54 12.37
CA ARG A 68 1.90 6.32 13.78
C ARG A 68 3.27 5.70 14.01
N VAL A 69 3.69 4.74 13.18
CA VAL A 69 4.98 4.04 13.37
C VAL A 69 6.19 4.85 12.90
N GLN A 70 6.01 5.76 11.95
CA GLN A 70 7.02 6.74 11.45
C GLN A 70 8.36 6.18 10.94
N ASN A 71 8.59 4.87 11.01
CA ASN A 71 9.78 4.19 10.53
C ASN A 71 9.78 4.02 9.00
N VAL A 72 8.61 4.12 8.37
CA VAL A 72 8.41 3.96 6.93
C VAL A 72 7.49 5.04 6.36
N THR A 73 7.68 5.34 5.08
CA THR A 73 6.80 6.22 4.30
C THR A 73 6.12 5.40 3.20
N PRO A 74 4.79 5.48 3.03
CA PRO A 74 4.10 4.75 1.97
C PRO A 74 4.34 5.38 0.60
N ARG A 75 4.73 4.55 -0.37
CA ARG A 75 4.68 4.87 -1.80
C ARG A 75 3.53 4.11 -2.43
N ILE A 76 2.46 4.84 -2.71
CA ILE A 76 1.17 4.26 -3.10
C ILE A 76 1.05 4.16 -4.62
N TYR A 77 0.58 3.01 -5.08
CA TYR A 77 0.28 2.74 -6.47
C TYR A 77 -1.14 2.23 -6.65
N LEU A 78 -1.77 2.70 -7.72
CA LEU A 78 -3.07 2.26 -8.23
C LEU A 78 -2.87 1.58 -9.58
N ALA A 79 -3.68 0.56 -9.86
CA ALA A 79 -3.74 -0.02 -11.19
C ALA A 79 -4.32 1.01 -12.17
N ARG A 80 -3.60 1.33 -13.25
CA ARG A 80 -4.02 2.31 -14.26
C ARG A 80 -5.35 1.95 -14.90
N GLU A 81 -5.57 0.65 -15.12
CA GLU A 81 -6.78 0.08 -15.69
C GLU A 81 -8.02 0.43 -14.88
N LEU A 82 -7.89 0.72 -13.58
CA LEU A 82 -8.99 1.16 -12.74
C LEU A 82 -9.68 2.40 -13.31
N ALA A 83 -8.96 3.35 -13.89
CA ALA A 83 -9.53 4.60 -14.43
C ALA A 83 -10.40 4.37 -15.68
N GLU A 84 -10.04 3.37 -16.49
CA GLU A 84 -10.62 3.11 -17.81
C GLU A 84 -11.96 2.36 -17.78
N ILE A 85 -12.35 1.80 -16.64
CA ILE A 85 -13.52 0.92 -16.57
C ILE A 85 -14.81 1.74 -16.42
N PRO A 86 -15.73 1.71 -17.38
CA PRO A 86 -16.98 2.46 -17.24
C PRO A 86 -17.90 1.81 -16.20
N ASN A 87 -18.73 2.63 -15.55
CA ASN A 87 -19.57 2.19 -14.43
C ASN A 87 -20.71 1.24 -14.85
N ASP A 88 -21.08 1.21 -16.13
CA ASP A 88 -22.03 0.24 -16.69
C ASP A 88 -21.45 -1.18 -16.75
N ARG A 89 -20.12 -1.31 -16.95
CA ARG A 89 -19.41 -2.59 -16.95
C ARG A 89 -19.04 -3.08 -15.56
N ALA A 90 -18.83 -2.15 -14.62
CA ALA A 90 -18.62 -2.45 -13.20
C ALA A 90 -19.43 -1.48 -12.32
N PRO A 91 -20.69 -1.82 -11.99
CA PRO A 91 -21.55 -0.97 -11.18
C PRO A 91 -20.91 -0.60 -9.84
N GLY A 92 -20.81 0.70 -9.58
CA GLY A 92 -20.24 1.25 -8.34
C GLY A 92 -18.78 1.67 -8.44
N ILE A 93 -18.07 1.35 -9.54
CA ILE A 93 -16.66 1.69 -9.70
C ILE A 93 -16.39 3.20 -9.72
N GLY A 94 -17.33 3.99 -10.25
CA GLY A 94 -17.22 5.45 -10.23
C GLY A 94 -17.30 6.02 -8.82
N SER A 95 -18.16 5.45 -7.97
CA SER A 95 -18.21 5.83 -6.55
C SER A 95 -16.98 5.35 -5.80
N TYR A 96 -16.46 4.17 -6.16
CA TYR A 96 -15.25 3.60 -5.57
C TYR A 96 -14.04 4.51 -5.78
N ARG A 97 -13.77 4.98 -7.01
CA ARG A 97 -12.64 5.89 -7.29
C ARG A 97 -12.67 7.13 -6.39
N ARG A 98 -13.83 7.78 -6.27
CA ARG A 98 -14.00 8.95 -5.38
C ARG A 98 -13.74 8.62 -3.91
N LYS A 99 -14.17 7.44 -3.45
CA LYS A 99 -13.91 6.99 -2.07
C LYS A 99 -12.42 6.74 -1.82
N ILE A 100 -11.71 6.19 -2.79
CA ILE A 100 -10.25 5.98 -2.70
C ILE A 100 -9.52 7.31 -2.67
N GLU A 101 -9.85 8.25 -3.56
CA GLU A 101 -9.27 9.59 -3.57
C GLU A 101 -9.41 10.29 -2.21
N ASN A 102 -10.61 10.23 -1.62
CA ASN A 102 -10.84 10.76 -0.27
C ASN A 102 -10.04 10.02 0.81
N SER A 103 -9.88 8.69 0.68
CA SER A 103 -9.17 7.86 1.66
C SER A 103 -7.66 8.01 1.60
N LEU A 104 -7.11 8.46 0.47
CA LEU A 104 -5.69 8.78 0.33
C LEU A 104 -5.27 10.02 1.12
N ARG A 105 -6.20 10.89 1.55
CA ARG A 105 -5.91 12.05 2.43
C ARG A 105 -4.71 12.91 2.02
N GLY A 106 -4.52 13.07 0.71
CA GLY A 106 -3.43 13.88 0.14
C GLY A 106 -2.11 13.14 -0.08
N TYR A 107 -2.01 11.85 0.28
CA TYR A 107 -0.89 11.02 -0.16
C TYR A 107 -0.87 10.93 -1.69
N PRO A 108 0.28 11.20 -2.34
CA PRO A 108 0.39 11.05 -3.78
C PRO A 108 0.29 9.57 -4.15
N ALA A 109 -0.66 9.25 -5.02
CA ALA A 109 -0.78 7.92 -5.61
C ALA A 109 -0.29 7.95 -7.08
N ARG A 110 0.48 6.94 -7.46
CA ARG A 110 0.99 6.78 -8.83
C ARG A 110 0.21 5.71 -9.56
N GLU A 111 -0.06 5.92 -10.84
CA GLU A 111 -0.70 4.92 -11.67
C GLU A 111 0.32 4.05 -12.40
N MET A 112 0.11 2.74 -12.37
CA MET A 112 0.93 1.76 -13.07
C MET A 112 0.05 0.62 -13.60
N GLU A 113 0.42 0.05 -14.74
CA GLU A 113 -0.26 -1.15 -15.28
C GLU A 113 -0.25 -2.27 -14.23
N PHE A 114 -1.39 -2.94 -14.06
CA PHE A 114 -1.54 -4.04 -13.10
C PHE A 114 -0.53 -5.16 -13.34
N ARG A 115 -0.20 -5.42 -14.61
CA ARG A 115 0.83 -6.41 -14.96
C ARG A 115 2.19 -6.06 -14.38
N SER A 116 2.60 -4.79 -14.46
CA SER A 116 3.87 -4.31 -13.92
C SER A 116 3.87 -4.37 -12.39
N LEU A 117 2.76 -4.01 -11.75
CA LEU A 117 2.56 -4.16 -10.30
C LEU A 117 2.73 -5.62 -9.87
N SER A 118 2.11 -6.54 -10.60
CA SER A 118 2.20 -7.98 -10.32
C SER A 118 3.63 -8.50 -10.42
N LEU A 119 4.37 -8.11 -11.47
CA LEU A 119 5.78 -8.51 -11.64
C LEU A 119 6.69 -7.96 -10.54
N LEU A 120 6.46 -6.72 -10.09
CA LEU A 120 7.21 -6.14 -8.97
C LEU A 120 6.95 -6.88 -7.65
N LEU A 121 5.68 -7.22 -7.38
CA LEU A 121 5.35 -8.04 -6.22
C LEU A 121 5.97 -9.43 -6.29
N GLU A 122 6.00 -10.06 -7.47
CA GLU A 122 6.62 -11.36 -7.65
C GLU A 122 8.14 -11.33 -7.43
N ASP A 123 8.84 -10.32 -7.94
CA ASP A 123 10.28 -10.16 -7.67
C ASP A 123 10.53 -9.84 -6.19
N SER A 124 9.73 -8.96 -5.61
CA SER A 124 9.84 -8.55 -4.21
C SER A 124 9.61 -9.73 -3.27
N ALA A 125 8.60 -10.56 -3.53
CA ALA A 125 8.27 -11.75 -2.73
C ALA A 125 9.39 -12.81 -2.70
N ASN A 126 10.39 -12.74 -3.58
CA ASN A 126 11.57 -13.61 -3.52
C ASN A 126 12.61 -13.12 -2.50
N LYS A 127 12.57 -11.85 -2.12
CA LYS A 127 13.60 -11.16 -1.31
C LYS A 127 13.06 -10.62 0.01
N PHE A 128 11.81 -10.17 0.01
CA PHE A 128 11.16 -9.48 1.11
C PHE A 128 9.73 -9.99 1.29
N THR A 129 9.15 -9.64 2.44
CA THR A 129 7.75 -9.94 2.71
C THR A 129 6.81 -9.02 1.95
N VAL A 130 5.83 -9.62 1.28
CA VAL A 130 4.63 -8.97 0.75
C VAL A 130 3.46 -9.33 1.66
N LEU A 131 2.90 -8.33 2.34
CA LEU A 131 1.71 -8.50 3.17
C LEU A 131 0.46 -8.15 2.37
N VAL A 132 -0.46 -9.10 2.25
CA VAL A 132 -1.71 -8.95 1.51
C VAL A 132 -2.87 -8.91 2.48
N PHE A 133 -3.56 -7.77 2.56
CA PHE A 133 -4.88 -7.65 3.17
C PHE A 133 -5.94 -7.93 2.10
N LYS A 134 -6.45 -9.15 2.06
CA LYS A 134 -7.50 -9.55 1.13
C LYS A 134 -8.85 -9.10 1.67
N THR A 135 -9.55 -8.26 0.93
CA THR A 135 -10.80 -7.62 1.38
C THR A 135 -12.05 -8.25 0.75
N SER A 136 -13.23 -7.76 1.15
CA SER A 136 -14.51 -8.13 0.54
C SER A 136 -14.91 -7.22 -0.65
N THR A 137 -14.04 -6.30 -1.09
CA THR A 137 -14.33 -5.46 -2.27
C THR A 137 -14.32 -6.33 -3.52
N ALA A 138 -15.41 -6.30 -4.30
CA ALA A 138 -15.55 -7.06 -5.54
C ALA A 138 -15.64 -6.11 -6.75
N LEU A 139 -14.57 -5.36 -6.99
CA LEU A 139 -14.45 -4.44 -8.14
C LEU A 139 -13.15 -4.72 -8.89
N PRO A 140 -13.16 -4.67 -10.23
CA PRO A 140 -11.97 -4.97 -11.03
C PRO A 140 -10.89 -3.90 -10.83
N TYR A 141 -9.63 -4.34 -10.75
CA TYR A 141 -8.45 -3.49 -10.58
C TYR A 141 -8.53 -2.54 -9.38
N SER A 142 -9.33 -2.90 -8.37
CA SER A 142 -9.55 -2.05 -7.21
C SER A 142 -8.42 -2.14 -6.18
N GLY A 143 -7.52 -3.13 -6.30
CA GLY A 143 -6.41 -3.30 -5.38
C GLY A 143 -5.50 -2.07 -5.25
N ILE A 144 -5.01 -1.84 -4.03
CA ILE A 144 -4.04 -0.79 -3.70
C ILE A 144 -2.71 -1.44 -3.36
N PHE A 145 -1.62 -0.89 -3.89
CA PHE A 145 -0.28 -1.43 -3.71
C PHE A 145 0.59 -0.38 -3.06
N ILE A 146 1.30 -0.75 -2.00
CA ILE A 146 2.08 0.18 -1.19
C ILE A 146 3.47 -0.41 -1.01
N GLU A 147 4.46 0.26 -1.58
CA GLU A 147 5.86 0.00 -1.29
C GLU A 147 6.27 0.85 -0.08
N LEU A 148 6.99 0.27 0.87
CA LEU A 148 7.45 0.99 2.05
C LEU A 148 8.86 1.53 1.83
N ASP A 149 8.98 2.86 1.82
CA ASP A 149 10.25 3.57 1.82
C ASP A 149 10.69 3.91 3.25
N SER A 150 11.92 4.39 3.43
CA SER A 150 12.40 4.87 4.74
C SER A 150 11.58 6.07 5.22
N GLY A 151 11.18 6.04 6.50
CA GLY A 151 10.40 7.13 7.13
C GLY A 151 11.23 8.36 7.51
N TYR A 152 12.54 8.18 7.70
CA TYR A 152 13.45 9.20 8.23
C TYR A 152 14.60 9.55 7.29
N TRP A 153 14.64 8.95 6.10
CA TRP A 153 15.68 9.18 5.10
C TRP A 153 15.05 9.18 3.71
N ASP A 154 14.81 10.37 3.18
CA ASP A 154 14.11 10.53 1.91
C ASP A 154 15.02 10.26 0.70
N PRO A 155 14.44 9.99 -0.48
CA PRO A 155 15.21 9.70 -1.69
C PRO A 155 16.13 10.84 -2.18
N GLU A 156 15.79 12.10 -1.89
CA GLU A 156 16.62 13.26 -2.28
C GLU A 156 17.87 13.32 -1.40
N SER A 157 17.70 13.19 -0.08
CA SER A 157 18.81 13.07 0.88
C SER A 157 19.75 11.91 0.56
N GLU A 158 19.19 10.74 0.20
CA GLU A 158 19.98 9.57 -0.22
C GLU A 158 20.81 9.87 -1.47
N ARG A 159 20.18 10.48 -2.48
CA ARG A 159 20.85 10.84 -3.73
C ARG A 159 22.01 11.81 -3.50
N ASP A 160 21.77 12.88 -2.75
CA ASP A 160 22.78 13.88 -2.42
C ASP A 160 23.96 13.31 -1.63
N MET A 161 23.69 12.36 -0.72
CA MET A 161 24.74 11.62 -0.03
C MET A 161 25.55 10.76 -1.00
N ARG A 162 24.90 10.00 -1.90
CA ARG A 162 25.60 9.17 -2.89
C ARG A 162 26.48 9.98 -3.84
N GLU A 163 25.98 11.10 -4.34
CA GLU A 163 26.77 12.00 -5.19
C GLU A 163 28.03 12.53 -4.47
N ARG A 164 27.94 12.79 -3.16
CA ARG A 164 29.11 13.18 -2.35
C ARG A 164 30.09 12.03 -2.12
N LEU A 165 29.60 10.80 -1.92
CA LEU A 165 30.46 9.60 -1.79
C LEU A 165 31.23 9.32 -3.09
N GLU A 166 30.56 9.40 -4.24
CA GLU A 166 31.20 9.22 -5.55
C GLU A 166 32.29 10.27 -5.80
N LYS A 167 32.05 11.53 -5.42
CA LYS A 167 33.05 12.60 -5.51
C LYS A 167 34.26 12.31 -4.62
N LYS A 168 34.06 11.85 -3.38
CA LYS A 168 35.16 11.49 -2.46
C LYS A 168 36.01 10.34 -3.01
N LEU A 169 35.37 9.27 -3.50
CA LEU A 169 36.05 8.11 -4.07
C LEU A 169 36.94 8.48 -5.26
N ARG A 170 36.48 9.41 -6.12
CA ARG A 170 37.29 9.91 -7.25
C ARG A 170 38.52 10.69 -6.79
N ILE A 171 38.39 11.50 -5.73
CA ILE A 171 39.50 12.27 -5.17
C ILE A 171 40.54 11.34 -4.52
N GLU A 172 40.11 10.32 -3.78
CA GLU A 172 41.00 9.37 -3.11
C GLU A 172 41.71 8.40 -4.08
N SER A 173 41.20 8.26 -5.31
CA SER A 173 41.78 7.43 -6.36
C SER A 173 42.74 8.19 -7.29
N THR A 174 42.99 9.49 -7.03
CA THR A 174 43.89 10.37 -7.80
C THR A 174 45.12 10.71 -6.96
#